data_AF-A0AA94L2I0-F1
#
_entry.id   AF-A0AA94L2I0-F1
#
_cell.length_a   1.000
_cell.length_b   1.000
_cell.length_c   1.000
_cell.angle_alpha   90.00
_cell.angle_beta   90.00
_cell.angle_gamma   90.00
#
_symmetry.space_group_name_H-M   'P 1'
#
loop_
_entity.id
_entity.type
_entity.pdbx_description
1 polymer ?
#
loop_
_entity_poly.entity_id
_entity_poly.type
_entity_poly.pdbx_seq_one_letter_code
_entity_poly.pdbx_strand_id
1 'polypeptide(L)'
;MTIRAKFLLTFFAAIILGIGSTLLIVTGKMDTMNERSTQAYMEHALSSTNNYIALFFKQAQESATMLASTPAIREAFGHLPLFTDNSEPQQVARPAMTPQARTVDEIFQLVKDSHANYSSVTFGAENGGFLEYPLAS
;
A
#
# COMPACT_ATOMS: atom_id res chain seq x y z
N MET A 1 -24.80 -67.48 -21.47
CA MET A 1 -23.48 -66.95 -21.07
C MET A 1 -22.67 -68.04 -20.39
N THR A 2 -21.44 -68.28 -20.83
CA THR A 2 -20.53 -69.26 -20.22
C THR A 2 -20.00 -68.75 -18.87
N ILE A 3 -19.70 -69.66 -17.93
CA ILE A 3 -19.18 -69.33 -16.59
C ILE A 3 -17.93 -68.46 -16.66
N ARG A 4 -17.06 -68.68 -17.66
CA ARG A 4 -15.86 -67.86 -17.91
C ARG A 4 -16.20 -66.41 -18.23
N ALA A 5 -17.25 -66.16 -19.03
CA ALA A 5 -17.69 -64.81 -19.38
C ALA A 5 -18.28 -64.08 -18.17
N LYS A 6 -19.00 -64.78 -17.28
CA LYS A 6 -19.53 -64.20 -16.04
C LYS A 6 -18.40 -63.78 -15.09
N PHE A 7 -17.39 -64.62 -14.91
CA PHE A 7 -16.21 -64.31 -14.09
C PHE A 7 -15.41 -63.12 -14.62
N LEU A 8 -15.18 -63.07 -15.94
CA LEU A 8 -14.52 -61.92 -16.55
C LEU A 8 -15.31 -60.63 -16.32
N LEU A 9 -16.64 -60.67 -16.54
CA LEU A 9 -17.50 -59.50 -16.38
C LEU A 9 -17.48 -58.96 -14.94
N THR A 10 -17.58 -59.83 -13.93
CA THR A 10 -17.54 -59.41 -12.53
C THR A 10 -16.18 -58.86 -12.12
N PHE A 11 -15.09 -59.41 -12.69
CA PHE A 11 -13.74 -58.93 -12.43
C PHE A 11 -13.53 -57.51 -13.00
N PHE A 12 -13.94 -57.28 -14.26
CA PHE A 12 -13.90 -55.94 -14.85
C PHE A 12 -14.82 -54.95 -14.13
N ALA A 13 -16.03 -55.38 -13.72
CA ALA A 13 -16.93 -54.54 -12.95
C ALA A 13 -16.32 -54.11 -11.61
N ALA A 14 -15.63 -55.01 -10.90
CA ALA A 14 -14.95 -54.70 -9.65
C ALA A 14 -13.81 -53.68 -9.85
N ILE A 15 -13.04 -53.81 -10.93
CA ILE A 15 -11.96 -52.86 -11.27
C ILE A 15 -12.55 -51.48 -11.56
N ILE A 16 -13.61 -51.41 -12.39
CA ILE A 16 -14.25 -50.14 -12.74
C ILE A 16 -14.84 -49.45 -11.51
N LEU A 17 -15.48 -50.21 -10.61
CA LEU A 17 -16.00 -49.67 -9.35
C LEU A 17 -14.89 -49.17 -8.42
N GLY A 18 -13.76 -49.88 -8.35
CA GLY A 18 -12.60 -49.45 -7.56
C GLY A 18 -12.00 -48.14 -8.07
N ILE A 19 -11.80 -48.03 -9.38
CA ILE A 19 -11.27 -46.81 -10.01
C ILE A 19 -12.28 -45.66 -9.88
N GLY A 20 -13.55 -45.92 -10.18
CA GLY A 20 -14.62 -44.91 -10.13
C GLY A 20 -14.85 -44.34 -8.73
N SER A 21 -14.84 -45.19 -7.70
CA SER A 21 -15.01 -44.75 -6.31
C SER A 21 -13.82 -43.91 -5.82
N THR A 22 -12.60 -44.29 -6.19
CA THR A 22 -11.39 -43.53 -5.84
C THR A 22 -11.40 -42.16 -6.52
N LEU A 23 -11.74 -42.09 -7.81
CA LEU A 23 -11.82 -40.83 -8.56
C LEU A 23 -12.83 -39.87 -7.94
N LEU A 24 -14.04 -40.34 -7.61
CA LEU A 24 -15.09 -39.51 -7.00
C LEU A 24 -14.68 -38.92 -5.65
N ILE A 25 -14.02 -39.72 -4.81
CA ILE A 25 -13.54 -39.26 -3.50
C ILE A 25 -12.45 -38.21 -3.66
N VAL A 26 -11.52 -38.42 -4.60
CA VAL A 26 -10.42 -37.49 -4.86
C VAL A 26 -10.95 -36.17 -5.40
N THR A 27 -11.82 -36.17 -6.42
CA THR A 27 -12.36 -34.92 -6.98
C THR A 27 -13.19 -34.15 -5.96
N GLY A 28 -14.07 -34.80 -5.20
CA GLY A 28 -14.89 -34.11 -4.19
C GLY A 28 -14.06 -33.49 -3.05
N LYS A 29 -12.97 -34.15 -2.64
CA LYS A 29 -12.03 -33.58 -1.67
C LYS A 29 -11.16 -32.47 -2.28
N MET A 30 -10.76 -32.62 -3.54
CA MET A 30 -9.95 -31.62 -4.24
C MET A 30 -10.72 -30.30 -4.37
N ASP A 31 -11.99 -30.33 -4.77
CA ASP A 31 -12.80 -29.13 -4.96
C ASP A 31 -12.98 -28.36 -3.63
N THR A 32 -13.36 -29.08 -2.58
CA THR A 32 -13.55 -28.49 -1.24
C THR A 32 -12.25 -28.00 -0.60
N MET A 33 -11.13 -28.70 -0.81
CA MET A 33 -9.82 -28.25 -0.37
C MET A 33 -9.35 -27.04 -1.17
N ASN A 34 -9.62 -26.99 -2.48
CA ASN A 34 -9.22 -25.90 -3.34
C ASN A 34 -9.98 -24.61 -3.00
N GLU A 35 -11.29 -24.69 -2.76
CA GLU A 35 -12.11 -23.56 -2.31
C GLU A 35 -11.64 -23.02 -0.95
N ARG A 36 -11.46 -23.89 0.05
CA ARG A 36 -11.00 -23.48 1.39
C ARG A 36 -9.59 -22.92 1.37
N SER A 37 -8.71 -23.53 0.58
CA SER A 37 -7.34 -23.07 0.37
C SER A 37 -7.35 -21.69 -0.27
N THR A 38 -8.11 -21.51 -1.35
CA THR A 38 -8.25 -20.22 -2.05
C THR A 38 -8.82 -19.15 -1.13
N GLN A 39 -9.85 -19.47 -0.35
CA GLN A 39 -10.44 -18.54 0.62
C GLN A 39 -9.41 -18.14 1.69
N ALA A 40 -8.71 -19.09 2.30
CA ALA A 40 -7.68 -18.79 3.29
C ALA A 40 -6.53 -17.95 2.71
N TYR A 41 -6.12 -18.24 1.46
CA TYR A 41 -5.14 -17.42 0.75
C TYR A 41 -5.64 -15.99 0.51
N MET A 42 -6.89 -15.82 0.08
CA MET A 42 -7.50 -14.50 -0.14
C MET A 42 -7.65 -13.73 1.17
N GLU A 43 -8.12 -14.36 2.24
CA GLU A 43 -8.22 -13.74 3.58
C GLU A 43 -6.84 -13.29 4.08
N HIS A 44 -5.81 -14.13 3.94
CA HIS A 44 -4.45 -13.78 4.31
C HIS A 44 -3.90 -12.63 3.45
N ALA A 45 -4.15 -12.65 2.14
CA ALA A 45 -3.73 -11.59 1.22
C ALA A 45 -4.40 -10.26 1.59
N LEU A 46 -5.71 -10.25 1.80
CA LEU A 46 -6.46 -9.06 2.21
C LEU A 46 -5.99 -8.51 3.56
N SER A 47 -5.80 -9.39 4.55
CA SER A 47 -5.29 -9.01 5.86
C SER A 47 -3.89 -8.39 5.78
N SER A 48 -3.00 -9.00 4.98
CA SER A 48 -1.65 -8.50 4.75
C SER A 48 -1.65 -7.14 4.05
N THR A 49 -2.48 -6.98 3.02
CA THR A 49 -2.64 -5.70 2.32
C THR A 49 -3.20 -4.62 3.24
N ASN A 50 -4.22 -4.93 4.04
CA ASN A 50 -4.79 -3.98 4.99
C ASN A 50 -3.75 -3.55 6.04
N ASN A 51 -2.96 -4.49 6.56
CA ASN A 51 -1.87 -4.19 7.48
C ASN A 51 -0.79 -3.31 6.84
N TYR A 52 -0.43 -3.58 5.58
CA TYR A 52 0.51 -2.74 4.83
C TYR A 52 -0.01 -1.29 4.68
N ILE A 53 -1.28 -1.12 4.30
CA ILE A 53 -1.92 0.21 4.18
C ILE A 53 -1.91 0.93 5.54
N ALA A 54 -2.26 0.23 6.62
CA ALA A 54 -2.26 0.80 7.96
C ALA A 54 -0.86 1.26 8.39
N LEU A 55 0.17 0.44 8.14
CA LEU A 55 1.56 0.80 8.44
C LEU A 55 2.05 1.99 7.62
N PHE A 56 1.68 2.05 6.33
CA PHE A 56 2.02 3.18 5.46
C PHE A 56 1.46 4.49 6.02
N PHE A 57 0.17 4.53 6.37
CA PHE A 57 -0.45 5.73 6.92
C PHE A 57 0.08 6.08 8.31
N LYS A 58 0.35 5.07 9.15
CA LYS A 58 0.96 5.28 10.47
C LYS A 58 2.34 5.93 10.33
N GLN A 59 3.18 5.44 9.43
CA GLN A 59 4.49 6.02 9.15
C GLN A 59 4.39 7.48 8.67
N ALA A 60 3.43 7.77 7.79
CA ALA A 60 3.18 9.14 7.31
C ALA A 60 2.73 10.07 8.46
N GLN A 61 1.85 9.59 9.34
CA GLN A 61 1.40 10.34 10.52
C GLN A 61 2.55 10.61 11.50
N GLU A 62 3.38 9.60 11.78
CA GLU A 62 4.55 9.74 12.65
C GLU A 62 5.56 10.73 12.08
N SER A 63 5.82 10.66 10.77
CA SER A 63 6.70 11.61 10.07
C SER A 63 6.17 13.04 10.15
N ALA A 64 4.87 13.25 9.90
CA ALA A 64 4.23 14.56 10.01
C ALA A 64 4.29 15.10 11.46
N THR A 65 4.07 14.24 12.45
CA THR A 65 4.15 14.61 13.88
C THR A 65 5.57 15.00 14.28
N MET A 66 6.57 14.25 13.80
CA MET A 66 7.99 14.56 14.01
C MET A 66 8.36 15.91 13.40
N LEU A 67 7.93 16.17 12.16
CA LEU A 67 8.14 17.46 11.50
C LEU A 67 7.49 18.60 12.27
N ALA A 68 6.20 18.46 12.63
CA ALA A 68 5.49 19.48 13.40
C ALA A 68 6.13 19.77 14.79
N SER A 69 6.86 18.79 15.34
CA SER A 69 7.58 18.93 16.62
C SER A 69 8.97 19.58 16.47
N THR A 70 9.46 19.76 15.24
CA THR A 70 10.78 20.34 14.98
C THR A 70 10.74 21.86 15.19
N PRO A 71 11.67 22.44 15.99
CA PRO A 71 11.69 23.88 16.25
C PRO A 71 11.71 24.74 14.98
N ALA A 72 12.46 24.33 13.95
CA ALA A 72 12.54 25.03 12.67
C ALA A 72 11.17 25.19 11.97
N ILE A 73 10.27 24.19 12.08
CA ILE A 73 8.92 24.29 11.50
C ILE A 73 8.09 25.33 12.25
N ARG A 74 8.21 25.38 13.58
CA ARG A 74 7.52 26.38 14.41
C ARG A 74 8.06 27.79 14.17
N GLU A 75 9.37 27.93 14.05
CA GLU A 75 10.05 29.20 13.79
C GLU A 75 9.83 29.72 12.37
N ALA A 76 9.46 28.87 11.42
CA ALA A 76 9.12 29.27 10.06
C ALA A 76 7.71 29.88 9.95
N PHE A 77 6.87 29.74 10.97
CA PHE A 77 5.55 30.36 10.98
C PHE A 77 5.67 31.89 10.86
N GLY A 78 4.95 32.49 9.92
CA GLY A 78 5.09 33.92 9.61
C GLY A 78 6.26 34.30 8.69
N HIS A 79 7.13 33.34 8.33
CA HIS A 79 8.28 33.56 7.45
C HIS A 79 8.22 32.79 6.12
N LEU A 80 7.15 32.02 5.90
CA LEU A 80 6.89 31.31 4.65
C LEU A 80 6.51 32.28 3.52
N PRO A 81 6.81 31.94 2.27
CA PRO A 81 6.26 32.62 1.10
C PRO A 81 4.74 32.72 1.16
N LEU A 82 4.23 33.88 0.80
CA LEU A 82 2.80 34.11 0.60
C LEU A 82 2.47 33.95 -0.89
N PHE A 83 1.26 33.48 -1.17
CA PHE A 83 0.72 33.35 -2.53
C PHE A 83 -0.75 33.78 -2.58
N THR A 84 -1.19 34.57 -1.60
CA THR A 84 -2.59 35.00 -1.44
C THR A 84 -2.90 36.25 -2.25
N ASP A 85 -1.89 36.99 -2.70
CA ASP A 85 -2.03 38.12 -3.61
C ASP A 85 -1.58 37.72 -5.03
N ASN A 86 -2.33 38.19 -6.03
CA ASN A 86 -2.01 38.00 -7.45
C ASN A 86 -0.75 38.76 -7.89
N SER A 87 -0.24 39.67 -7.05
CA SER A 87 1.02 40.38 -7.28
C SER A 87 2.26 39.54 -6.92
N GLU A 88 2.09 38.47 -6.15
CA GLU A 88 3.18 37.60 -5.72
C GLU A 88 3.49 36.51 -6.76
N PRO A 89 4.76 36.11 -6.91
CA PRO A 89 5.13 35.05 -7.84
C PRO A 89 4.51 33.72 -7.40
N GLN A 90 3.91 32.98 -8.34
CA GLN A 90 3.28 31.67 -8.08
C GLN A 90 4.23 30.61 -7.51
N GLN A 91 5.55 30.83 -7.63
CA GLN A 91 6.59 30.02 -7.03
C GLN A 91 7.72 30.93 -6.54
N VAL A 92 8.26 30.62 -5.36
CA VAL A 92 9.44 31.30 -4.82
C VAL A 92 10.64 30.36 -4.93
N ALA A 93 11.63 30.75 -5.74
CA ALA A 93 12.88 30.01 -5.84
C ALA A 93 13.65 30.05 -4.51
N ARG A 94 14.36 28.97 -4.14
CA ARG A 94 15.12 28.87 -2.87
C ARG A 94 16.02 30.08 -2.54
N PRO A 95 16.71 30.72 -3.50
CA PRO A 95 17.53 31.89 -3.18
C PRO A 95 16.73 33.10 -2.68
N ALA A 96 15.46 33.21 -3.09
CA ALA A 96 14.55 34.29 -2.72
C ALA A 96 13.76 34.01 -1.43
N MET A 97 13.87 32.81 -0.86
CA MET A 97 13.25 32.45 0.42
C MET A 97 13.93 33.15 1.60
N THR A 98 13.15 33.42 2.65
CA THR A 98 13.69 33.79 3.96
C THR A 98 14.62 32.69 4.49
N PRO A 99 15.59 33.01 5.39
CA PRO A 99 16.45 32.00 5.99
C PRO A 99 15.65 30.87 6.66
N GLN A 100 14.56 31.20 7.34
CA GLN A 100 13.68 30.25 8.02
C GLN A 100 12.97 29.33 7.02
N ALA A 101 12.39 29.88 5.95
CA ALA A 101 11.74 29.08 4.92
C ALA A 101 12.74 28.17 4.19
N ARG A 102 13.98 28.62 3.99
CA ARG A 102 15.04 27.79 3.39
C ARG A 102 15.42 26.61 4.29
N THR A 103 15.54 26.82 5.61
CA THR A 103 15.80 25.71 6.54
C THR A 103 14.68 24.67 6.49
N VAL A 104 13.42 25.09 6.37
CA VAL A 104 12.30 24.15 6.21
C VAL A 104 12.35 23.42 4.87
N ASP A 105 12.66 24.12 3.77
CA ASP A 105 12.83 23.51 2.44
C ASP A 105 13.92 22.43 2.44
N GLU A 106 15.05 22.66 3.12
CA GLU A 106 16.13 21.68 3.30
C GLU A 106 15.67 20.45 4.11
N ILE A 107 14.88 20.65 5.16
CA ILE A 107 14.29 19.55 5.94
C ILE A 107 13.32 18.75 5.05
N PHE A 108 12.49 19.41 4.26
CA PHE A 108 11.55 18.73 3.36
C PHE A 108 12.27 17.94 2.28
N GLN A 109 13.38 18.48 1.77
CA GLN A 109 14.25 17.74 0.86
C GLN A 109 14.77 16.46 1.50
N LEU A 110 15.29 16.52 2.72
CA LEU A 110 15.77 15.33 3.44
C LEU A 110 14.66 14.29 3.67
N VAL A 111 13.44 14.74 3.98
CA VAL A 111 12.28 13.85 4.14
C VAL A 111 11.90 13.19 2.82
N LYS A 112 11.84 13.96 1.73
CA LYS A 112 11.52 13.45 0.39
C LYS A 112 12.57 12.46 -0.11
N ASP A 113 13.84 12.73 0.15
CA ASP A 113 14.97 11.88 -0.24
C ASP A 113 14.99 10.57 0.57
N SER A 114 14.53 10.60 1.83
CA SER A 114 14.38 9.41 2.67
C SER A 114 13.08 8.62 2.42
N HIS A 115 12.07 9.25 1.83
CA HIS A 115 10.75 8.65 1.57
C HIS A 115 10.36 8.80 0.09
N ALA A 116 10.91 7.93 -0.76
CA ALA A 116 10.69 7.95 -2.22
C ALA A 116 9.20 7.86 -2.63
N ASN A 117 8.37 7.26 -1.78
CA ASN A 117 6.92 7.11 -1.94
C ASN A 117 6.12 8.39 -1.72
N TYR A 118 6.70 9.45 -1.14
CA TYR A 118 6.02 10.73 -1.00
C TYR A 118 6.08 11.47 -2.34
N SER A 119 4.94 12.02 -2.79
CA SER A 119 4.89 12.90 -3.96
C SER A 119 5.51 14.26 -3.63
N SER A 120 5.09 14.84 -2.51
CA SER A 120 5.61 16.10 -1.97
C SER A 120 5.43 16.16 -0.45
N VAL A 121 6.15 17.10 0.17
CA VAL A 121 6.01 17.49 1.58
C VAL A 121 5.60 18.96 1.59
N THR A 122 4.51 19.26 2.28
CA THR A 122 3.87 20.59 2.25
C THR A 122 3.66 21.14 3.65
N PHE A 123 3.71 22.46 3.77
CA PHE A 123 3.35 23.19 4.96
C PHE A 123 2.57 24.45 4.60
N GLY A 124 1.29 24.45 4.98
CA GLY A 124 0.41 25.61 4.92
C GLY A 124 0.22 26.19 6.31
N ALA A 125 0.44 27.49 6.45
CA ALA A 125 0.22 28.25 7.66
C ALA A 125 -1.10 29.06 7.57
N GLU A 126 -1.70 29.35 8.72
CA GLU A 126 -2.99 30.07 8.80
C GLU A 126 -2.94 31.48 8.19
N ASN A 127 -1.76 32.11 8.17
CA ASN A 127 -1.55 33.41 7.55
C ASN A 127 -1.50 33.36 6.01
N GLY A 128 -1.73 32.19 5.40
CA GLY A 128 -1.61 31.98 3.95
C GLY A 128 -0.19 31.67 3.48
N GLY A 129 0.76 31.55 4.42
CA GLY A 129 2.12 31.11 4.11
C GLY A 129 2.13 29.67 3.62
N PHE A 130 2.86 29.38 2.56
CA PHE A 130 2.90 28.04 1.98
C PHE A 130 4.33 27.67 1.56
N LEU A 131 4.67 26.40 1.72
CA LEU A 131 5.89 25.82 1.21
C LEU A 131 5.64 24.37 0.79
N GLU A 132 6.18 23.98 -0.36
CA GLU A 132 6.09 22.63 -0.91
C GLU A 132 7.44 22.19 -1.47
N TYR A 133 7.79 20.93 -1.25
CA TYR A 133 8.95 20.29 -1.89
C TYR A 133 8.62 18.86 -2.37
N PRO A 134 9.00 18.47 -3.61
CA PRO A 134 9.48 19.35 -4.68
C PRO A 134 8.35 20.28 -5.15
N LEU A 135 8.70 21.45 -5.69
CA LEU A 135 7.73 22.36 -6.27
C LEU A 135 6.93 21.61 -7.35
N ALA A 136 5.60 21.67 -7.28
CA ALA A 136 4.74 21.12 -8.31
C ALA A 136 5.09 21.78 -9.66
N SER A 137 5.39 20.95 -10.67
CA SER A 137 5.69 21.36 -12.06
C SER A 137 4.45 21.85 -12.79
#